data_AF-A0AAP9IUL1-F1
#
_entry.id   AF-A0AAP9IUL1-F1
#
_cell.length_a   1.000
_cell.length_b   1.000
_cell.length_c   1.000
_cell.angle_alpha   90.00
_cell.angle_beta   90.00
_cell.angle_gamma   90.00
#
_symmetry.space_group_name_H-M   'P 1'
#
loop_
_entity.id
_entity.type
_entity.pdbx_description
1 polymer ?
#
loop_
_entity_poly.entity_id
_entity_poly.type
_entity_poly.pdbx_seq_one_letter_code
_entity_poly.pdbx_strand_id
1 'polypeptide(L)'
;MKKNILTFRSLTEQFYEDKTSGITIENNSGTNKLRFDIKAKIMDDTGDGVNEVRTFCFDWTLLKGQYNHSVKFIFHDSRLVSENDPRQVATMLKIAQKECVNNIFSIYCLLINQH
;
A
#
# COMPACT_ATOMS: atom_id res chain seq x y z
N MET A 1 -8.52 5.18 -13.38
CA MET A 1 -7.67 3.97 -13.38
C MET A 1 -6.19 4.29 -13.57
N LYS A 2 -5.76 4.95 -14.66
CA LYS A 2 -4.33 5.32 -14.88
C LYS A 2 -3.69 6.05 -13.68
N LYS A 3 -4.41 6.98 -13.04
CA LYS A 3 -3.92 7.72 -11.85
C LYS A 3 -3.59 6.80 -10.66
N ASN A 4 -4.39 5.77 -10.39
CA ASN A 4 -4.16 4.87 -9.25
C ASN A 4 -2.97 3.96 -9.52
N ILE A 5 -2.82 3.48 -10.75
CA ILE A 5 -1.66 2.70 -11.16
C ILE A 5 -0.38 3.53 -10.99
N LEU A 6 -0.38 4.80 -11.43
CA LEU A 6 0.75 5.71 -11.26
C LEU A 6 1.04 6.03 -9.79
N THR A 7 -0.01 6.22 -8.98
CA THR A 7 0.14 6.47 -7.53
C THR A 7 0.76 5.28 -6.83
N PHE A 8 0.25 4.07 -7.11
CA PHE A 8 0.81 2.84 -6.57
C PHE A 8 2.27 2.67 -6.99
N ARG A 9 2.58 2.86 -8.27
CA ARG A 9 3.95 2.76 -8.80
C ARG A 9 4.90 3.73 -8.09
N SER A 10 4.50 5.00 -7.98
CA SER A 10 5.28 6.04 -7.30
C SER A 10 5.53 5.75 -5.81
N LEU A 11 4.61 5.06 -5.14
CA LEU A 11 4.83 4.61 -3.76
C LEU A 11 5.83 3.45 -3.72
N THR A 12 5.66 2.44 -4.58
CA THR A 12 6.54 1.25 -4.59
C THR A 12 7.98 1.56 -5.04
N GLU A 13 8.17 2.53 -5.95
CA GLU A 13 9.49 2.99 -6.41
C GLU A 13 10.35 3.56 -5.28
N GLN A 14 9.73 4.00 -4.16
CA GLN A 14 10.48 4.47 -2.97
C GLN A 14 11.07 3.32 -2.13
N PHE A 15 10.63 2.08 -2.35
CA PHE A 15 11.13 0.89 -1.66
C PHE A 15 12.09 0.08 -2.52
N TYR A 16 11.83 0.02 -3.82
CA TYR A 16 12.58 -0.78 -4.76
C TYR A 16 12.88 0.03 -6.02
N GLU A 17 14.16 0.35 -6.22
CA GLU A 17 14.63 0.95 -7.47
C GLU A 17 14.50 -0.08 -8.60
N ASP A 18 14.08 0.38 -9.78
CA ASP A 18 14.00 -0.40 -11.03
C ASP A 18 13.10 -1.66 -11.02
N LYS A 19 12.30 -1.88 -9.97
CA LYS A 19 11.30 -2.94 -9.96
C LYS A 19 10.00 -2.49 -10.60
N THR A 20 9.55 -3.24 -11.61
CA THR A 20 8.23 -3.01 -12.22
C THR A 20 7.13 -3.37 -11.23
N SER A 21 6.16 -2.47 -11.04
CA SER A 21 4.99 -2.70 -10.21
C SER A 21 3.71 -2.23 -10.89
N GLY A 22 2.57 -2.77 -10.47
CA GLY A 22 1.28 -2.43 -11.07
C GLY A 22 0.08 -3.02 -10.36
N ILE A 23 -1.10 -2.63 -10.83
CA ILE A 23 -2.40 -3.15 -10.39
C ILE A 23 -3.09 -3.74 -11.62
N THR A 24 -3.44 -5.02 -11.55
CA THR A 24 -4.22 -5.73 -12.57
C THR A 24 -5.65 -5.89 -12.07
N ILE A 25 -6.63 -5.69 -12.96
CA ILE A 25 -8.05 -5.91 -12.67
C ILE A 25 -8.56 -6.91 -13.70
N GLU A 26 -8.99 -8.07 -13.22
CA GLU A 26 -9.57 -9.14 -14.01
C GLU A 26 -11.05 -9.29 -13.66
N ASN A 27 -11.89 -9.65 -14.63
CA ASN A 27 -13.30 -9.91 -14.35
C ASN A 27 -13.41 -11.24 -13.59
N ASN A 28 -14.07 -11.23 -12.43
CA ASN A 28 -14.33 -12.45 -11.69
C ASN A 28 -15.65 -13.05 -12.21
N SER A 29 -15.53 -13.99 -13.14
CA SER A 29 -16.67 -14.69 -13.76
C SER A 29 -17.17 -15.89 -12.94
N GLY A 30 -16.66 -16.07 -11.72
CA GLY A 30 -17.09 -17.14 -10.83
C GLY A 30 -18.47 -16.88 -10.21
N THR A 31 -19.02 -17.89 -9.53
CA THR A 31 -20.24 -17.80 -8.73
C THR A 31 -19.96 -17.23 -7.35
N ASN A 32 -19.48 -15.99 -7.27
CA ASN A 32 -19.29 -15.29 -6.00
C ASN A 32 -19.83 -13.84 -6.09
N LYS A 33 -19.83 -13.13 -4.96
CA LYS A 33 -20.36 -11.74 -4.89
C LYS A 33 -19.36 -10.68 -5.36
N LEU A 34 -18.13 -11.06 -5.72
CA LEU A 34 -17.09 -10.16 -6.20
C LEU A 34 -17.13 -10.12 -7.72
N ARG A 35 -17.18 -8.91 -8.28
CA ARG A 35 -17.20 -8.71 -9.73
C ARG A 35 -15.81 -8.70 -10.36
N PHE A 36 -14.79 -8.37 -9.59
CA PHE A 36 -13.43 -8.18 -10.10
C PHE A 36 -12.40 -8.78 -9.15
N ASP A 37 -11.37 -9.40 -9.73
CA ASP A 37 -10.15 -9.75 -9.03
C ASP A 37 -9.16 -8.60 -9.20
N ILE A 38 -8.83 -7.93 -8.10
CA ILE A 38 -7.86 -6.82 -8.07
C ILE A 38 -6.56 -7.36 -7.49
N LYS A 39 -5.49 -7.37 -8.29
CA LYS A 39 -4.18 -7.89 -7.91
C LYS A 39 -3.14 -6.77 -8.01
N ALA A 40 -2.62 -6.34 -6.87
CA ALA A 40 -1.43 -5.50 -6.82
C ALA A 40 -0.18 -6.39 -6.88
N LYS A 41 0.80 -6.04 -7.71
CA LYS A 41 2.04 -6.81 -7.86
C LYS A 41 3.26 -5.90 -7.88
N ILE A 42 4.32 -6.37 -7.22
CA ILE A 42 5.67 -5.84 -7.32
C ILE A 42 6.50 -7.01 -7.88
N MET A 43 7.28 -6.78 -8.94
CA MET A 43 8.07 -7.82 -9.60
C MET A 43 9.13 -8.37 -8.63
N ASP A 44 9.41 -9.68 -8.71
CA ASP A 44 10.41 -10.36 -7.88
C ASP A 44 10.03 -10.36 -6.38
N ASP A 45 8.80 -10.82 -6.11
CA ASP A 45 8.10 -10.82 -4.82
C ASP A 45 8.47 -11.98 -3.88
N THR A 46 9.75 -12.35 -3.85
CA THR A 46 10.25 -13.51 -3.11
C THR A 46 10.72 -13.21 -1.69
N GLY A 47 10.79 -11.92 -1.29
CA GLY A 47 11.18 -11.52 0.06
C GLY A 47 9.99 -11.39 1.01
N ASP A 48 10.17 -11.80 2.27
CA ASP A 48 9.11 -11.88 3.27
C ASP A 48 8.34 -10.55 3.44
N GLY A 49 9.04 -9.40 3.50
CA GLY A 49 8.40 -8.08 3.66
C GLY A 49 7.77 -7.45 2.40
N VAL A 50 7.81 -8.10 1.23
CA VAL A 50 7.26 -7.51 -0.01
C VAL A 50 5.73 -7.43 0.04
N ASN A 51 5.08 -8.36 0.74
CA ASN A 51 3.63 -8.39 0.86
C ASN A 51 3.10 -7.23 1.71
N GLU A 52 3.82 -6.88 2.75
CA GLU A 52 3.52 -5.78 3.67
C GLU A 52 3.73 -4.45 2.96
N VAL A 53 4.84 -4.29 2.23
CA VAL A 53 5.09 -3.10 1.38
C VAL A 53 4.00 -2.96 0.33
N ARG A 54 3.58 -4.05 -0.30
CA ARG A 54 2.49 -4.06 -1.29
C ARG A 54 1.17 -3.61 -0.65
N THR A 55 0.83 -4.14 0.52
CA THR A 55 -0.38 -3.79 1.27
C THR A 55 -0.36 -2.30 1.64
N PHE A 56 0.74 -1.83 2.23
CA PHE A 56 0.95 -0.42 2.57
C PHE A 56 0.74 0.49 1.35
N CYS A 57 1.43 0.23 0.24
CA CYS A 57 1.32 1.05 -0.98
C CYS A 57 -0.10 1.03 -1.58
N PHE A 58 -0.79 -0.11 -1.51
CA PHE A 58 -2.15 -0.24 -2.00
C PHE A 58 -3.15 0.56 -1.15
N ASP A 59 -3.06 0.46 0.18
CA ASP A 59 -3.95 1.21 1.10
C ASP A 59 -3.78 2.72 0.93
N TRP A 60 -2.54 3.20 0.81
CA TRP A 60 -2.27 4.61 0.50
C TRP A 60 -2.81 5.04 -0.86
N THR A 61 -2.77 4.15 -1.85
CA THR A 61 -3.35 4.43 -3.18
C THR A 61 -4.87 4.59 -3.08
N LEU A 62 -5.56 3.76 -2.29
CA LEU A 62 -7.00 3.89 -2.07
C LEU A 62 -7.33 5.17 -1.31
N LEU A 63 -6.62 5.46 -0.22
CA LEU A 63 -6.83 6.67 0.58
C LEU A 63 -6.64 7.94 -0.26
N LYS A 64 -5.61 7.99 -1.12
CA LYS A 64 -5.36 9.13 -2.01
C LYS A 64 -6.37 9.21 -3.17
N GLY A 65 -6.94 8.08 -3.57
CA GLY A 65 -7.89 7.98 -4.68
C GLY A 65 -9.28 8.49 -4.32
N GLN A 66 -9.77 8.17 -3.11
CA GLN A 66 -11.09 8.56 -2.59
C GLN A 66 -12.27 8.36 -3.54
N TYR A 67 -12.17 7.33 -4.39
CA TYR A 67 -13.25 7.00 -5.31
C TYR A 67 -14.37 6.35 -4.51
N ASN A 68 -15.49 7.07 -4.37
CA ASN A 68 -16.70 6.60 -3.72
C ASN A 68 -16.60 6.38 -2.18
N HIS A 69 -15.67 7.06 -1.51
CA HIS A 69 -15.60 7.10 -0.04
C HIS A 69 -15.00 8.41 0.46
N SER A 70 -15.27 8.76 1.72
CA SER A 70 -14.73 9.96 2.38
C SER A 70 -13.64 9.66 3.42
N VAL A 71 -13.25 8.39 3.61
CA VAL A 71 -12.22 7.95 4.59
C VAL A 71 -10.94 8.79 4.50
N LYS A 72 -10.45 9.26 5.66
CA LYS A 72 -9.30 10.18 5.86
C LYS A 72 -8.25 9.64 6.83
N PHE A 73 -8.17 8.32 7.01
CA PHE A 73 -7.18 7.71 7.88
C PHE A 73 -6.86 6.30 7.39
N ILE A 74 -5.68 5.83 7.76
CA ILE A 74 -5.27 4.44 7.63
C ILE A 74 -4.79 3.97 9.00
N PHE A 75 -5.16 2.76 9.36
CA PHE A 75 -4.75 2.13 10.60
C PHE A 75 -4.11 0.79 10.28
N HIS A 76 -2.87 0.60 10.74
CA HIS A 76 -2.13 -0.64 10.55
C HIS A 76 -1.68 -1.19 11.89
N ASP A 77 -1.80 -2.50 12.08
CA ASP A 77 -1.26 -3.16 13.26
C ASP A 77 0.22 -3.51 13.08
N SER A 78 0.85 -4.03 14.15
CA SER A 78 2.28 -4.34 14.16
C SER A 78 2.72 -5.37 13.13
N ARG A 79 1.80 -6.20 12.60
CA ARG A 79 2.14 -7.24 11.61
C ARG A 79 2.61 -6.63 10.30
N LEU A 80 2.17 -5.42 9.96
CA LEU A 80 2.64 -4.73 8.76
C LEU A 80 4.15 -4.47 8.80
N VAL A 81 4.76 -4.39 9.99
CA VAL A 81 6.17 -4.06 10.16
C VAL A 81 6.98 -5.19 10.79
N SER A 82 6.37 -6.33 11.13
CA SER A 82 7.04 -7.39 11.91
C SER A 82 8.08 -8.15 11.09
N GLU A 83 7.79 -8.45 9.83
CA GLU A 83 8.65 -9.23 8.93
C GLU A 83 9.51 -8.35 8.00
N ASN A 84 9.43 -7.02 8.16
CA ASN A 84 10.07 -6.09 7.24
C ASN A 84 11.49 -5.76 7.66
N ASP A 85 12.37 -5.56 6.67
CA ASP A 85 13.68 -4.97 6.90
C ASP A 85 13.52 -3.57 7.53
N PRO A 86 14.30 -3.20 8.57
CA PRO A 86 14.21 -1.89 9.21
C PRO A 86 14.26 -0.69 8.24
N ARG A 87 14.96 -0.83 7.10
CA ARG A 87 15.00 0.18 6.04
C ARG A 87 13.64 0.37 5.37
N GLN A 88 12.89 -0.71 5.15
CA GLN A 88 11.53 -0.65 4.61
C GLN A 88 10.59 0.01 5.62
N VAL A 89 10.68 -0.35 6.91
CA VAL A 89 9.90 0.30 7.96
C VAL A 89 10.20 1.80 8.03
N ALA A 90 11.48 2.18 7.96
CA ALA A 90 11.88 3.59 7.92
C ALA A 90 11.30 4.32 6.69
N THR A 91 11.29 3.68 5.52
CA THR A 91 10.66 4.24 4.31
C THR A 91 9.14 4.38 4.47
N MET A 92 8.45 3.38 5.04
CA MET A 92 7.01 3.48 5.34
C MET A 92 6.70 4.69 6.23
N LEU A 93 7.46 4.86 7.32
CA LEU A 93 7.26 5.97 8.25
C LEU A 93 7.57 7.33 7.60
N LYS A 94 8.62 7.43 6.76
CA LYS A 94 8.92 8.65 6.00
C LYS A 94 7.80 9.01 5.03
N ILE A 95 7.26 8.03 4.31
CA ILE A 95 6.13 8.23 3.40
C ILE A 95 4.91 8.68 4.19
N ALA A 96 4.57 7.97 5.27
CA ALA A 96 3.44 8.31 6.12
C ALA A 96 3.56 9.74 6.65
N GLN A 97 4.71 10.12 7.23
CA GLN A 97 4.97 11.47 7.70
C GLN A 97 4.78 12.50 6.59
N LYS A 98 5.42 12.30 5.43
CA LYS A 98 5.32 13.21 4.28
C LYS A 98 3.88 13.38 3.82
N GLU A 99 3.11 12.30 3.75
CA GLU A 99 1.72 12.33 3.31
C GLU A 99 0.80 12.95 4.37
N CYS A 100 1.08 12.81 5.66
CA CYS A 100 0.34 13.46 6.75
C CYS A 100 0.62 14.97 6.83
N VAL A 101 1.85 15.41 6.54
CA VAL A 101 2.19 16.84 6.55
C VAL A 101 1.60 17.56 5.33
N ASN A 102 1.66 16.93 4.15
CA ASN A 102 1.24 17.57 2.90
C ASN A 102 -0.27 17.46 2.62
N ASN A 103 -0.98 16.58 3.32
CA ASN A 103 -2.41 16.39 3.13
C ASN A 103 -3.12 16.45 4.48
N ILE A 104 -4.27 17.12 4.52
CA ILE A 104 -5.16 17.22 5.70
C ILE A 104 -5.74 15.85 6.12
N PHE A 105 -5.40 14.77 5.42
CA PHE A 105 -6.22 13.58 5.23
C PHE A 105 -5.61 12.28 5.75
N SER A 106 -4.60 12.35 6.60
CA SER A 106 -3.88 11.14 7.01
C SER A 106 -3.54 11.22 8.49
N ILE A 107 -4.32 10.53 9.32
CA ILE A 107 -3.82 10.03 10.60
C ILE A 107 -3.29 8.63 10.29
N TYR A 108 -1.99 8.43 10.51
CA TYR A 108 -1.36 7.12 10.45
C TYR A 108 -1.13 6.61 11.86
N CYS A 109 -1.83 5.54 12.24
CA CYS A 109 -1.65 4.88 13.51
C CYS A 109 -0.98 3.52 13.28
N LEU A 110 0.20 3.35 13.87
CA LEU A 110 0.90 2.07 13.93
C LEU A 110 0.95 1.63 15.40
N LEU A 111 0.29 0.51 15.71
CA LEU A 111 0.47 -0.14 17.00
C LEU A 111 1.78 -0.95 16.95
N ILE A 112 2.71 -0.65 17.87
CA ILE A 112 3.93 -1.43 18.04
C ILE A 112 3.83 -2.10 19.41
N ASN A 113 3.73 -3.42 19.43
CA ASN A 113 3.81 -4.17 20.68
C ASN A 113 5.29 -4.34 21.04
N GLN A 114 5.67 -3.89 22.24
CA GLN A 114 6.94 -4.28 22.86
C GLN A 114 6.67 -5.55 23.68
N HIS A 115 7.35 -6.64 23.32
CA HIS A 115 7.48 -7.82 24.18
C HIS A 115 8.76 -7.72 25.00
#